data_AF-A0A453M5B3-F1
#
_entry.id   AF-A0A453M5B3-F1
#
_cell.length_a   1.000
_cell.length_b   1.000
_cell.length_c   1.000
_cell.angle_alpha   90.00
_cell.angle_beta   90.00
_cell.angle_gamma   90.00
#
_symmetry.space_group_name_H-M   'P 1'
#
loop_
_entity.id
_entity.type
_entity.pdbx_description
1 polymer ?
#
loop_
_entity_poly.entity_id
_entity_poly.type
_entity_poly.pdbx_seq_one_letter_code
_entity_poly.pdbx_strand_id
1 'polypeptide(L)'
;MSDSISKSFEHTRDNAFLLRHVSLIINKEELEKLGDAPKVVLASMSSLEVGFSHDIFVEMANEAKNLVLFTEKGQFGTLARMLQVDPPPKAVKVTMSKRVPLVGDELKAYEEEQERIKKEEVLKASISKEKELKASHESNAKASDPMVVDASSSRKSSNAGSHVGGNVDILIDGFVSPVTSIAPMFPFFENTADWDDFGEVINPDDYMMKQDEMDNNMML
;
A
#
# COMPACT_ATOMS: atom_id res chain seq x y z
N MET A 1 -2.53 23.40 18.00
CA MET A 1 -3.41 23.85 19.11
C MET A 1 -2.80 25.13 19.66
N SER A 2 -3.58 26.20 19.78
CA SER A 2 -3.07 27.44 20.37
C SER A 2 -3.02 27.34 21.89
N ASP A 3 -2.10 28.07 22.51
CA ASP A 3 -1.93 28.11 23.98
C ASP A 3 -3.21 28.55 24.70
N SER A 4 -4.06 29.35 24.04
CA SER A 4 -5.36 29.77 24.56
C SER A 4 -6.31 28.59 24.79
N ILE A 5 -6.37 27.65 23.84
CA ILE A 5 -7.22 26.46 23.93
C ILE A 5 -6.70 25.54 25.04
N SER A 6 -5.38 25.35 25.12
CA SER A 6 -4.75 24.54 26.17
C SER A 6 -5.05 25.09 27.56
N LYS A 7 -4.92 26.41 27.77
CA LYS A 7 -5.26 27.06 29.06
C LYS A 7 -6.73 26.92 29.42
N SER A 8 -7.64 27.09 28.45
CA SER A 8 -9.08 26.92 28.72
C SER A 8 -9.42 25.50 29.17
N PHE A 9 -8.76 24.48 28.62
CA PHE A 9 -8.94 23.10 29.02
C PHE A 9 -8.34 22.82 30.42
N GLU A 10 -7.17 23.35 30.74
CA GLU A 10 -6.56 23.19 32.07
C GLU A 10 -7.41 23.82 33.19
N HIS A 11 -7.95 25.02 32.95
CA HIS A 11 -8.70 25.77 33.97
C HIS A 11 -10.16 25.34 34.07
N THR A 12 -10.85 25.19 32.93
CA THR A 12 -12.32 24.98 32.89
C THR A 12 -12.68 23.53 32.63
N ARG A 13 -11.72 22.68 32.23
CA ARG A 13 -11.94 21.31 31.74
C ARG A 13 -12.91 21.19 30.57
N ASP A 14 -13.09 22.28 29.82
CA ASP A 14 -13.94 22.32 28.65
C ASP A 14 -13.20 21.81 27.42
N ASN A 15 -13.72 20.73 26.82
CA ASN A 15 -13.17 20.18 25.59
C ASN A 15 -13.65 20.97 24.36
N ALA A 16 -12.72 21.67 23.70
CA ALA A 16 -12.99 22.46 22.50
C ALA A 16 -13.53 21.65 21.30
N PHE A 17 -13.32 20.33 21.29
CA PHE A 17 -13.79 19.43 20.23
C PHE A 17 -15.13 18.76 20.54
N LEU A 18 -15.70 19.00 21.72
CA LEU A 18 -17.03 18.50 22.06
C LEU A 18 -18.10 19.44 21.52
N LEU A 19 -18.37 19.32 20.22
CA LEU A 19 -19.27 20.19 19.49
C LEU A 19 -20.73 19.73 19.66
N ARG A 20 -21.52 20.44 20.47
CA ARG A 20 -22.93 20.08 20.78
C ARG A 20 -23.88 20.15 19.57
N HIS A 21 -23.54 20.94 18.56
CA HIS A 21 -24.37 21.19 17.39
C HIS A 21 -23.83 20.57 16.10
N VAL A 22 -22.78 19.74 16.21
CA VAL A 22 -22.19 19.06 15.05
C VAL A 22 -22.52 17.58 15.16
N SER A 23 -23.21 17.06 14.15
CA SER A 23 -23.50 15.65 14.01
C SER A 23 -22.52 15.05 13.00
N LEU A 24 -21.83 13.98 13.39
CA LEU A 24 -20.98 13.21 12.48
C LEU A 24 -21.87 12.37 11.57
N ILE A 25 -21.70 12.53 10.26
CA ILE A 25 -22.42 11.77 9.24
C ILE A 25 -21.38 11.03 8.41
N ILE A 26 -21.57 9.72 8.25
CA ILE A 26 -20.66 8.87 7.48
C ILE A 26 -21.29 8.50 6.13
N ASN A 27 -22.58 8.22 6.14
CA ASN A 27 -23.32 7.76 4.98
C ASN A 27 -24.23 8.86 4.41
N LYS A 28 -24.41 8.86 3.09
CA LYS A 28 -25.35 9.76 2.41
C LYS A 28 -26.77 9.63 2.96
N GLU A 29 -27.21 8.42 3.26
CA GLU A 29 -28.57 8.14 3.76
C GLU A 29 -28.87 8.82 5.10
N GLU A 30 -27.86 9.04 5.94
CA GLU A 30 -28.01 9.74 7.22
C GLU A 30 -28.23 11.24 7.00
N LEU A 31 -27.65 11.81 5.95
CA LEU A 31 -27.88 13.20 5.57
C LEU A 31 -29.31 13.42 5.08
N GLU A 32 -29.86 12.49 4.31
CA GLU A 32 -31.24 12.55 3.81
C GLU A 32 -32.27 12.48 4.96
N LYS A 33 -31.97 11.72 6.03
CA LYS A 33 -32.84 11.62 7.22
C LYS A 33 -32.96 12.92 8.00
N LEU A 34 -31.99 13.84 7.87
CA LEU A 34 -32.02 15.14 8.54
C LEU A 34 -33.13 16.06 7.98
N GLY A 35 -33.77 15.67 6.88
CA GLY A 35 -34.86 16.41 6.24
C GLY A 35 -34.38 17.68 5.54
N ASP A 36 -35.33 18.48 5.04
CA ASP A 36 -35.05 19.67 4.24
C ASP A 36 -34.79 20.95 5.07
N ALA A 37 -34.40 20.78 6.34
CA ALA A 37 -34.04 21.90 7.19
C ALA A 37 -32.72 22.56 6.71
N PRO A 38 -32.58 23.90 6.87
CA PRO A 38 -31.32 24.59 6.59
C PRO A 38 -30.19 24.00 7.45
N LYS A 39 -29.14 23.55 6.78
CA LYS A 39 -28.02 22.86 7.43
C LYS A 39 -26.71 23.30 6.79
N VAL A 40 -25.65 23.27 7.60
CA VAL A 40 -24.28 23.52 7.16
C VAL A 40 -23.56 22.17 7.14
N VAL A 41 -23.10 21.77 5.97
CA VAL A 41 -22.40 20.50 5.78
C VAL A 41 -20.91 20.79 5.59
N LEU A 42 -20.10 20.23 6.49
CA LEU A 42 -18.65 20.19 6.33
C LEU A 42 -18.30 18.83 5.74
N ALA A 43 -17.97 18.80 4.45
CA ALA A 43 -17.65 17.58 3.75
C ALA A 43 -16.13 17.32 3.71
N SER A 44 -15.76 16.05 3.56
CA SER A 44 -14.37 15.64 3.36
C SER A 44 -13.91 15.97 1.95
N MET A 45 -12.62 16.32 1.80
CA MET A 45 -11.97 16.68 0.53
C MET A 45 -12.51 17.97 -0.11
N SER A 46 -11.65 18.99 -0.14
CA SER A 46 -11.92 20.30 -0.75
C SER A 46 -11.82 20.31 -2.29
N SER A 47 -11.20 19.28 -2.88
CA SER A 47 -10.95 19.20 -4.33
C SER A 47 -12.20 18.92 -5.15
N LEU A 48 -13.26 18.39 -4.52
CA LEU A 48 -14.49 17.92 -5.17
C LEU A 48 -14.24 16.86 -6.26
N GLU A 49 -13.19 16.06 -6.16
CA GLU A 49 -12.90 14.99 -7.15
C GLU A 49 -13.51 13.65 -6.76
N VAL A 50 -13.45 13.32 -5.47
CA VAL A 50 -13.83 12.00 -4.98
C VAL A 50 -14.34 12.09 -3.54
N GLY A 51 -15.15 11.10 -3.16
CA GLY A 51 -15.66 10.97 -1.80
C GLY A 51 -16.94 11.77 -1.58
N PHE A 52 -17.20 12.08 -0.31
CA PHE A 52 -18.51 12.56 0.12
C PHE A 52 -18.84 13.97 -0.40
N SER A 53 -17.84 14.86 -0.49
CA SER A 53 -18.05 16.20 -1.03
C SER A 53 -18.46 16.19 -2.50
N HIS A 54 -17.89 15.29 -3.30
CA HIS A 54 -18.23 15.13 -4.71
C HIS A 54 -19.69 14.67 -4.87
N ASP A 55 -20.13 13.68 -4.09
CA ASP A 55 -21.49 13.14 -4.17
C ASP A 55 -22.54 14.17 -3.73
N ILE A 56 -22.31 14.87 -2.61
CA ILE A 56 -23.21 15.93 -2.14
C ILE A 56 -23.23 17.10 -3.12
N PHE A 57 -22.08 17.46 -3.70
CA PHE A 57 -21.99 18.56 -4.64
C PHE A 57 -22.88 18.32 -5.86
N VAL A 58 -22.86 17.13 -6.45
CA VAL A 58 -23.71 16.80 -7.62
C VAL A 58 -25.20 16.92 -7.30
N GLU A 59 -25.61 16.51 -6.10
CA GLU A 59 -27.02 16.54 -5.69
C GLU A 59 -27.49 17.94 -5.31
N MET A 60 -26.71 18.65 -4.49
CA MET A 60 -27.11 19.93 -3.92
C MET A 60 -26.78 21.13 -4.81
N ALA A 61 -25.77 21.06 -5.69
CA ALA A 61 -25.36 22.20 -6.52
C ALA A 61 -26.36 22.54 -7.62
N ASN A 62 -27.33 21.67 -7.91
CA ASN A 62 -28.36 21.96 -8.91
C ASN A 62 -29.37 23.01 -8.42
N GLU A 63 -29.49 23.21 -7.11
CA GLU A 63 -30.42 24.18 -6.54
C GLU A 63 -29.75 25.54 -6.34
N ALA A 64 -30.30 26.59 -6.95
CA ALA A 64 -29.78 27.95 -6.85
C ALA A 64 -29.85 28.57 -5.43
N LYS A 65 -30.54 27.91 -4.48
CA LYS A 65 -30.60 28.33 -3.08
C LYS A 65 -29.37 27.89 -2.28
N ASN A 66 -28.68 26.86 -2.75
CA ASN A 66 -27.55 26.28 -2.06
C ASN A 66 -26.29 27.08 -2.36
N LEU A 67 -25.46 27.25 -1.33
CA LEU A 67 -24.19 27.96 -1.42
C LEU A 67 -23.06 26.96 -1.19
N VAL A 68 -22.15 26.86 -2.16
CA VAL A 68 -20.91 26.10 -2.04
C VAL A 68 -19.81 27.05 -1.63
N LEU A 69 -19.26 26.84 -0.43
CA LEU A 69 -18.17 27.64 0.12
C LEU A 69 -16.86 26.87 0.06
N PHE A 70 -15.88 27.44 -0.62
CA PHE A 70 -14.52 26.91 -0.63
C PHE A 70 -13.68 27.57 0.46
N THR A 71 -13.16 26.77 1.38
CA THR A 71 -12.30 27.25 2.47
C THR A 71 -10.85 27.48 2.03
N GLU A 72 -10.47 26.95 0.87
CA GLU A 72 -9.13 27.05 0.31
C GLU A 72 -9.12 27.14 -1.21
N LYS A 73 -7.96 27.51 -1.76
CA LYS A 73 -7.75 27.58 -3.21
C LYS A 73 -7.58 26.17 -3.77
N GLY A 74 -8.43 25.80 -4.73
CA GLY A 74 -8.35 24.49 -5.38
C GLY A 74 -7.01 24.28 -6.10
N GLN A 75 -6.50 23.05 -6.07
CA GLN A 75 -5.29 22.68 -6.80
C GLN A 75 -5.54 22.66 -8.32
N PHE A 76 -4.51 22.96 -9.12
CA PHE A 76 -4.61 22.88 -10.58
C PHE A 76 -5.06 21.48 -11.04
N GLY A 77 -5.95 21.46 -12.05
CA GLY A 77 -6.52 20.22 -12.57
C GLY A 77 -7.71 19.67 -11.79
N THR A 78 -8.15 20.34 -10.72
CA THR A 78 -9.32 19.91 -9.93
C THR A 78 -10.62 20.64 -10.29
N LEU A 79 -11.75 20.00 -10.00
CA LEU A 79 -13.11 20.52 -10.13
C LEU A 79 -13.30 21.77 -9.28
N ALA A 80 -12.83 21.75 -8.03
CA ALA A 80 -12.85 22.92 -7.16
C ALA A 80 -12.12 24.11 -7.78
N ARG A 81 -10.94 23.88 -8.40
CA ARG A 81 -10.20 24.95 -9.07
C ARG A 81 -10.95 25.48 -10.29
N MET A 82 -11.60 24.61 -11.06
CA MET A 82 -12.40 25.00 -12.22
C MET A 82 -13.61 25.85 -11.83
N LEU A 83 -14.25 25.55 -10.69
CA LEU A 83 -15.37 26.32 -10.14
C LEU A 83 -14.96 27.68 -9.57
N GLN A 84 -13.72 27.81 -9.10
CA GLN A 84 -13.16 29.06 -8.56
C GLN A 84 -12.63 30.02 -9.65
N VAL A 85 -12.74 29.68 -10.94
CA VAL A 85 -12.29 30.56 -12.03
C VAL A 85 -13.25 31.75 -12.19
N ASP A 86 -12.70 32.94 -12.45
CA ASP A 86 -13.47 34.14 -12.79
C ASP A 86 -13.34 34.41 -14.31
N PRO A 87 -14.43 34.43 -15.09
CA PRO A 87 -15.84 34.26 -14.69
C PRO A 87 -16.23 32.81 -14.37
N PRO A 88 -17.18 32.59 -13.44
CA PRO A 88 -17.63 31.24 -13.08
C PRO A 88 -18.20 30.47 -14.27
N PRO A 89 -17.85 29.18 -14.44
CA PRO A 89 -18.39 28.36 -15.52
C PRO A 89 -19.90 28.14 -15.33
N LYS A 90 -20.67 28.31 -16.42
CA LYS A 90 -22.14 28.14 -16.40
C LYS A 90 -22.59 26.69 -16.24
N ALA A 91 -21.79 25.74 -16.71
CA ALA A 91 -22.07 24.32 -16.63
C ALA A 91 -20.76 23.55 -16.54
N VAL A 92 -20.75 22.53 -15.71
CA VAL A 92 -19.58 21.70 -15.46
C VAL A 92 -19.97 20.23 -15.59
N LYS A 93 -19.21 19.49 -16.39
CA LYS A 93 -19.41 18.04 -16.55
C LYS A 93 -18.72 17.34 -15.38
N VAL A 94 -19.49 16.59 -14.61
CA VAL A 94 -19.01 15.77 -13.50
C VAL A 94 -19.18 14.29 -13.86
N THR A 95 -18.16 13.47 -13.58
CA THR A 95 -18.20 12.03 -13.88
C THR A 95 -18.41 11.26 -12.58
N MET A 96 -19.51 10.50 -12.49
CA MET A 96 -19.80 9.67 -11.32
C MET A 96 -19.44 8.21 -11.61
N SER A 97 -18.70 7.59 -10.70
CA SER A 97 -18.41 6.16 -10.74
C SER A 97 -19.14 5.46 -9.60
N LYS A 98 -19.78 4.33 -9.91
CA LYS A 98 -20.48 3.49 -8.93
C LYS A 98 -20.02 2.06 -9.08
N ARG A 99 -19.66 1.42 -7.97
CA ARG A 99 -19.38 -0.01 -7.95
C ARG A 99 -20.70 -0.76 -8.00
N VAL A 100 -20.84 -1.63 -9.00
CA VAL A 100 -22.00 -2.50 -9.20
C VAL A 100 -21.49 -3.94 -9.14
N PRO A 101 -22.18 -4.86 -8.44
CA PRO A 101 -21.78 -6.27 -8.44
C PRO A 101 -21.83 -6.82 -9.86
N LEU A 102 -20.82 -7.60 -10.25
CA LEU A 102 -20.81 -8.30 -11.52
C LEU A 102 -21.87 -9.40 -11.49
N VAL A 103 -22.73 -9.46 -12.51
CA VAL A 103 -23.83 -10.44 -12.58
C VAL A 103 -23.76 -11.18 -13.92
N GLY A 104 -23.95 -12.50 -13.87
CA GLY A 104 -24.06 -13.34 -15.06
C GLY A 104 -22.71 -13.53 -15.77
N ASP A 105 -22.64 -13.09 -17.03
CA ASP A 105 -21.50 -13.34 -17.92
C ASP A 105 -20.21 -12.65 -17.45
N GLU A 106 -20.31 -11.46 -16.84
CA GLU A 106 -19.16 -10.75 -16.26
C GLU A 106 -18.53 -11.51 -15.10
N LEU A 107 -19.37 -12.12 -14.24
CA LEU A 107 -18.92 -12.94 -13.12
C LEU A 107 -18.26 -14.23 -13.61
N LYS A 108 -18.88 -14.88 -14.60
CA LYS A 108 -18.35 -16.12 -15.19
C LYS A 108 -16.99 -15.89 -15.85
N ALA A 109 -16.83 -14.81 -16.61
CA ALA A 109 -15.55 -14.46 -17.21
C ALA A 109 -14.46 -14.20 -16.16
N TYR A 110 -14.82 -13.54 -15.05
CA TYR A 110 -13.89 -13.32 -13.94
C TYR A 110 -13.46 -14.62 -13.25
N GLU A 111 -14.40 -15.54 -13.02
CA GLU A 111 -14.12 -16.85 -12.42
C GLU A 111 -13.24 -17.71 -13.33
N GLU A 112 -13.53 -17.76 -14.63
CA GLU A 112 -12.73 -18.50 -15.62
C GLU A 112 -11.29 -17.95 -15.72
N GLU A 113 -11.12 -16.63 -15.70
CA GLU A 113 -9.80 -16.00 -15.69
C GLU A 113 -9.03 -16.32 -14.40
N GLN A 114 -9.70 -16.26 -13.24
CA GLN A 114 -9.10 -16.64 -11.96
C GLN A 114 -8.70 -18.12 -11.93
N GLU A 115 -9.51 -19.00 -12.49
CA GLU A 115 -9.15 -20.41 -12.64
C GLU A 115 -7.96 -20.60 -13.58
N ARG A 116 -7.87 -19.84 -14.68
CA ARG A 116 -6.75 -19.93 -15.61
C ARG A 116 -5.45 -19.51 -14.93
N ILE A 117 -5.48 -18.41 -14.19
CA ILE A 117 -4.33 -17.93 -13.40
C ILE A 117 -3.91 -18.97 -12.36
N LYS A 118 -4.85 -19.53 -11.59
CA LYS A 118 -4.56 -20.58 -10.60
C LYS A 118 -3.97 -21.83 -11.24
N LYS A 119 -4.50 -22.27 -12.39
CA LYS A 119 -3.97 -23.43 -13.12
C LYS A 119 -2.56 -23.16 -13.62
N GLU A 120 -2.27 -21.97 -14.14
CA GLU A 120 -0.94 -21.57 -14.58
C GLU A 120 0.07 -21.49 -13.42
N GLU A 121 -0.36 -20.96 -12.26
CA GLU A 121 0.47 -20.87 -11.06
C GLU A 121 0.79 -22.25 -10.49
N VAL A 122 -0.19 -23.16 -10.45
CA VAL A 122 0.03 -24.56 -10.02
C VAL A 122 1.00 -25.27 -10.97
N LEU A 123 0.87 -25.07 -12.28
CA LEU A 123 1.79 -25.65 -13.26
C LEU A 123 3.21 -25.07 -13.12
N LYS A 124 3.35 -23.75 -12.93
CA LYS A 124 4.65 -23.13 -12.64
C LYS A 124 5.27 -23.70 -11.36
N ALA A 125 4.50 -23.82 -10.28
CA ALA A 125 4.98 -24.41 -9.03
C ALA A 125 5.40 -25.88 -9.17
N SER A 126 4.71 -26.65 -10.02
CA SER A 126 5.05 -28.05 -10.33
C SER A 126 6.37 -28.15 -11.08
N ILE A 127 6.56 -27.30 -12.10
CA ILE A 127 7.77 -27.27 -12.92
C ILE A 127 8.97 -26.80 -12.09
N SER A 128 8.78 -25.81 -11.22
CA SER A 128 9.83 -25.37 -10.28
C SER A 128 10.26 -26.50 -9.33
N LYS A 129 9.31 -27.26 -8.75
CA LYS A 129 9.62 -28.43 -7.90
C LYS A 129 10.33 -29.55 -8.66
N GLU A 130 9.97 -29.82 -9.91
CA GLU A 130 10.66 -30.84 -10.72
C GLU A 130 12.09 -30.41 -11.10
N LYS A 131 12.30 -29.11 -11.38
CA LYS A 131 13.62 -28.56 -11.68
C LYS A 131 14.55 -28.63 -10.47
N GLU A 132 14.02 -28.43 -9.26
CA GLU A 132 14.76 -28.58 -8.00
C GLU A 132 15.15 -30.05 -7.73
N LEU A 133 14.25 -31.01 -7.99
CA LEU A 133 14.52 -32.45 -7.83
C LEU A 133 15.54 -33.01 -8.84
N LYS A 134 15.64 -32.42 -10.04
CA LYS A 134 16.66 -32.81 -11.04
C LYS A 134 18.03 -32.19 -10.79
N ALA A 135 18.10 -31.08 -10.05
CA ALA A 135 19.38 -30.49 -9.63
C ALA A 135 20.06 -31.29 -8.50
N SER A 136 19.31 -32.08 -7.72
CA SER A 136 19.85 -32.89 -6.62
C SER A 136 20.29 -34.32 -6.99
N HIS A 137 20.18 -34.73 -8.27
CA HIS A 137 20.51 -36.12 -8.68
C HIS A 137 21.90 -36.29 -9.32
N GLU A 138 22.71 -35.23 -9.40
CA GLU A 138 24.00 -35.25 -10.13
C GLU A 138 25.22 -34.92 -9.26
N SER A 139 25.23 -35.31 -7.97
CA SER A 139 26.45 -35.29 -7.15
C SER A 139 26.66 -36.59 -6.34
N ASN A 140 27.35 -37.51 -7.02
CA ASN A 140 28.46 -38.35 -6.55
C ASN A 140 28.24 -39.49 -5.52
N ALA A 141 28.43 -40.71 -6.02
CA ALA A 141 28.91 -41.86 -5.26
C ALA A 141 30.43 -41.79 -5.06
N LYS A 142 30.93 -41.94 -3.82
CA LYS A 142 31.99 -42.90 -3.41
C LYS A 142 32.54 -42.62 -1.98
N ALA A 143 32.70 -43.74 -1.25
CA ALA A 143 33.71 -44.07 -0.25
C ALA A 143 33.64 -43.50 1.19
N SER A 144 33.12 -44.35 2.09
CA SER A 144 33.71 -44.86 3.35
C SER A 144 34.66 -43.99 4.21
N ASP A 145 34.29 -43.77 5.48
CA ASP A 145 34.98 -44.34 6.68
C ASP A 145 34.09 -44.20 7.95
N PRO A 146 34.11 -45.14 8.93
CA PRO A 146 33.28 -45.08 10.13
C PRO A 146 34.09 -44.58 11.35
N MET A 147 33.54 -43.63 12.13
CA MET A 147 34.02 -43.39 13.49
C MET A 147 32.89 -43.35 14.50
N VAL A 148 33.13 -44.09 15.57
CA VAL A 148 32.26 -44.43 16.69
C VAL A 148 32.18 -43.29 17.71
N VAL A 149 31.01 -43.24 18.36
CA VAL A 149 30.44 -42.33 19.38
C VAL A 149 31.37 -41.84 20.51
N ASP A 150 31.02 -40.67 21.08
CA ASP A 150 30.76 -40.61 22.53
C ASP A 150 29.72 -39.51 22.88
N ALA A 151 28.86 -39.83 23.84
CA ALA A 151 27.80 -38.98 24.34
C ALA A 151 28.14 -38.51 25.76
N SER A 152 28.27 -37.20 25.97
CA SER A 152 27.76 -36.49 27.16
C SER A 152 28.26 -35.04 27.24
N SER A 153 27.46 -34.22 27.93
CA SER A 153 27.75 -32.90 28.48
C SER A 153 27.27 -31.69 27.67
N SER A 154 26.22 -31.10 28.22
CA SER A 154 25.68 -29.79 27.92
C SER A 154 26.73 -28.68 28.06
N ARG A 155 26.79 -27.80 27.05
CA ARG A 155 26.98 -26.35 27.21
C ARG A 155 26.78 -25.63 25.86
N LYS A 156 26.05 -24.52 25.94
CA LYS A 156 25.62 -23.61 24.86
C LYS A 156 26.79 -23.24 23.94
N SER A 157 26.59 -23.34 22.63
CA SER A 157 27.42 -22.69 21.62
C SER A 157 26.53 -21.85 20.72
N SER A 158 27.01 -20.64 20.47
CA SER A 158 26.45 -19.52 19.73
C SER A 158 25.92 -19.87 18.33
N ASN A 159 24.83 -19.20 17.95
CA ASN A 159 24.43 -19.00 16.55
C ASN A 159 25.62 -18.40 15.79
N ALA A 160 26.37 -19.23 15.09
CA ALA A 160 27.30 -18.82 14.06
C ALA A 160 27.17 -19.85 12.94
N GLY A 161 26.71 -19.39 11.78
CA GLY A 161 26.64 -20.20 10.57
C GLY A 161 25.22 -20.63 10.22
N SER A 162 24.47 -19.72 9.60
CA SER A 162 23.59 -19.98 8.45
C SER A 162 22.72 -18.73 8.24
N HIS A 163 23.33 -17.63 7.76
CA HIS A 163 22.56 -16.59 7.11
C HIS A 163 22.38 -17.02 5.66
N VAL A 164 21.59 -18.07 5.46
CA VAL A 164 20.98 -18.37 4.18
C VAL A 164 20.04 -17.21 3.88
N GLY A 165 20.35 -16.47 2.82
CA GLY A 165 19.65 -15.24 2.42
C GLY A 165 18.15 -15.46 2.30
N GLY A 166 17.41 -15.01 3.30
CA GLY A 166 15.97 -15.19 3.35
C GLY A 166 15.34 -14.31 4.42
N ASN A 167 15.19 -13.01 4.11
CA ASN A 167 14.34 -12.05 4.83
C ASN A 167 14.48 -12.00 6.37
N VAL A 168 15.58 -12.51 6.94
CA VAL A 168 15.74 -12.66 8.39
C VAL A 168 15.90 -11.29 9.06
N ASP A 169 16.52 -10.33 8.37
CA ASP A 169 16.76 -8.97 8.88
C ASP A 169 15.50 -8.08 8.92
N ILE A 170 14.39 -8.52 8.32
CA ILE A 170 13.11 -7.78 8.36
C ILE A 170 12.26 -8.23 9.56
N LEU A 171 12.57 -9.39 10.13
CA LEU A 171 11.78 -10.02 11.19
C LEU A 171 12.34 -9.65 12.57
N ILE A 172 11.45 -9.36 13.51
CA ILE A 172 11.81 -9.10 14.90
C ILE A 172 12.53 -10.34 15.47
N ASP A 173 13.62 -10.13 16.20
CA ASP A 173 14.39 -11.18 16.87
C ASP A 173 13.45 -12.13 17.66
N GLY A 174 13.49 -13.43 17.31
CA GLY A 174 12.61 -14.47 17.83
C GLY A 174 11.37 -14.81 17.00
N PHE A 175 11.12 -14.12 15.88
CA PHE A 175 10.03 -14.46 14.97
C PHE A 175 10.49 -15.45 13.88
N VAL A 176 9.92 -16.66 13.88
CA VAL A 176 10.16 -17.69 12.86
C VAL A 176 8.99 -17.67 11.88
N SER A 177 9.24 -17.25 10.64
CA SER A 177 8.22 -17.29 9.58
C SER A 177 7.79 -18.75 9.31
N PRO A 178 6.50 -19.08 9.26
CA PRO A 178 6.03 -20.43 8.97
C PRO A 178 6.45 -20.85 7.55
N VAL A 179 6.67 -22.16 7.35
CA VAL A 179 7.16 -22.74 6.08
C VAL A 179 6.24 -22.46 4.87
N THR A 180 5.01 -22.01 5.12
CA THR A 180 4.01 -21.64 4.11
C THR A 180 3.95 -20.14 3.82
N SER A 181 4.83 -19.34 4.42
CA SER A 181 4.83 -17.89 4.25
C SER A 181 5.34 -17.52 2.86
N ILE A 182 4.50 -16.81 2.09
CA ILE A 182 4.84 -16.31 0.76
C ILE A 182 5.41 -14.90 0.95
N ALA A 183 6.68 -14.73 0.57
CA ALA A 183 7.40 -13.45 0.56
C ALA A 183 6.67 -12.42 -0.34
N PRO A 184 6.88 -11.10 -0.14
CA PRO A 184 6.01 -10.05 -0.68
C PRO A 184 5.81 -10.09 -2.20
N MET A 185 4.55 -9.92 -2.63
CA MET A 185 4.09 -9.86 -4.02
C MET A 185 4.40 -8.51 -4.70
N PHE A 186 5.68 -8.18 -4.82
CA PHE A 186 6.18 -7.13 -5.73
C PHE A 186 7.36 -7.72 -6.52
N PRO A 187 7.70 -7.23 -7.74
CA PRO A 187 8.91 -7.67 -8.43
C PRO A 187 10.14 -7.32 -7.57
N PHE A 188 10.60 -8.31 -6.81
CA PHE A 188 11.80 -8.24 -5.99
C PHE A 188 12.84 -9.12 -6.67
N PHE A 189 13.99 -8.54 -6.96
CA PHE A 189 15.15 -9.27 -7.45
C PHE A 189 16.01 -9.62 -6.25
N GLU A 190 16.20 -10.90 -6.00
CA GLU A 190 17.05 -11.38 -4.93
C GLU A 190 18.51 -11.12 -5.32
N ASN A 191 19.15 -10.14 -4.67
CA ASN A 191 20.57 -9.88 -4.89
C ASN A 191 21.37 -10.96 -4.15
N THR A 192 21.96 -11.88 -4.91
CA THR A 192 22.94 -12.83 -4.37
C THR A 192 24.24 -12.08 -4.10
N ALA A 193 24.49 -11.74 -2.84
CA ALA A 193 25.77 -11.18 -2.41
C ALA A 193 26.64 -12.30 -1.82
N ASP A 194 27.86 -12.45 -2.34
CA ASP A 194 28.85 -13.37 -1.78
C ASP A 194 29.41 -12.77 -0.48
N TRP A 195 29.69 -13.60 0.53
CA TRP A 195 30.24 -13.19 1.82
C TRP A 195 31.53 -13.96 2.12
N ASP A 196 32.57 -13.27 2.57
CA ASP A 196 33.83 -13.83 3.06
C ASP A 196 33.96 -13.66 4.59
N ASP A 197 35.09 -14.11 5.17
CA ASP A 197 35.37 -14.02 6.61
C ASP A 197 35.44 -12.57 7.14
N PHE A 198 35.47 -11.57 6.26
CA PHE A 198 35.55 -10.14 6.58
C PHE A 198 34.26 -9.37 6.26
N GLY A 199 33.29 -9.96 5.56
CA GLY A 199 31.99 -9.36 5.29
C GLY A 199 31.44 -9.67 3.90
N GLU A 200 30.53 -8.82 3.41
CA GLU A 200 30.04 -8.89 2.03
C GLU A 200 31.20 -8.61 1.06
N VAL A 201 31.39 -9.49 0.08
CA VAL A 201 32.40 -9.34 -0.95
C VAL A 201 31.98 -8.21 -1.89
N ILE A 202 32.68 -7.08 -1.76
CA ILE A 202 32.42 -5.88 -2.57
C ILE A 202 32.91 -6.13 -4.00
N ASN A 203 32.01 -6.10 -4.97
CA ASN A 203 32.37 -6.12 -6.38
C ASN A 203 32.80 -4.70 -6.82
N PRO A 204 34.07 -4.47 -7.19
CA PRO A 204 34.56 -3.12 -7.48
C PRO A 204 33.90 -2.47 -8.70
N ASP A 205 33.39 -3.27 -9.63
CA ASP A 205 32.70 -2.82 -10.84
C ASP A 205 31.38 -2.08 -10.55
N ASP A 206 30.72 -2.40 -9.42
CA ASP A 206 29.46 -1.74 -9.01
C ASP A 206 29.66 -0.28 -8.59
N TYR A 207 30.91 0.09 -8.26
CA TYR A 207 31.29 1.43 -7.82
C TYR A 207 32.04 2.20 -8.91
N MET A 208 32.18 1.63 -10.11
CA MET A 208 32.72 2.33 -11.26
C MET A 208 31.65 3.24 -11.86
N MET A 209 31.90 4.55 -11.84
CA MET A 209 31.08 5.54 -12.52
C MET A 209 31.03 5.21 -14.03
N LYS A 210 29.88 4.76 -14.53
CA LYS A 210 29.67 4.61 -15.97
C LYS A 210 29.70 6.01 -16.59
N GLN A 211 30.65 6.25 -17.49
CA GLN A 211 30.87 7.55 -18.14
C GLN A 211 29.72 7.95 -19.09
N ASP A 212 28.69 7.12 -19.23
CA ASP A 212 27.61 7.29 -20.22
C ASP A 212 26.48 8.23 -19.78
N GLU A 213 26.49 8.77 -18.55
CA GLU A 213 25.47 9.73 -18.09
C GLU A 213 25.92 11.21 -18.11
N MET A 214 27.17 11.52 -18.47
CA MET A 214 27.66 12.90 -18.52
C MET A 214 27.27 13.67 -19.79
N ASP A 215 26.88 12.98 -20.87
CA ASP A 215 26.64 13.63 -22.17
C ASP A 215 25.18 14.06 -22.42
N ASN A 216 24.22 13.63 -21.58
CA ASN A 216 22.80 13.98 -21.76
C ASN A 216 22.33 15.18 -20.92
N ASN A 217 23.18 15.78 -20.09
CA ASN A 217 22.83 16.93 -19.25
C ASN A 217 23.40 18.27 -19.75
N MET A 218 23.88 18.33 -21.00
CA MET A 218 24.39 19.56 -21.62
C MET A 218 23.79 19.88 -23.01
N MET A 219 22.57 19.40 -23.29
CA MET A 219 21.71 19.94 -24.36
C MET A 219 20.22 19.79 -24.04
N LEU A 220 19.68 20.67 -23.17
CA LEU A 220 18.39 21.37 -23.32
C LEU A 220 18.17 22.38 -22.18
#